data_AF-A0AAJ0GWH5-F1
#
_entry.id   AF-A0AAJ0GWH5-F1
#
_cell.length_a   1.000
_cell.length_b   1.000
_cell.length_c   1.000
_cell.angle_alpha   90.00
_cell.angle_beta   90.00
_cell.angle_gamma   90.00
#
_symmetry.space_group_name_H-M   'P 1'
#
loop_
_entity.id
_entity.type
_entity.pdbx_description
1 polymer ?
#
loop_
_entity_poly.entity_id
_entity_poly.type
_entity_poly.pdbx_seq_one_letter_code
_entity_poly.pdbx_strand_id
1 'polypeptide(L)'
;MAIYNPLPEGSVRLLRLLPHSDENSPIECHVFTCTLLDSGRTHPYEALSYVWESADDPQPLSINDSELWVKGNLHAALSHLRDPFLDRVLWIDALCINQKDDDEKGHQVGLMAKIYAKASRVIVWLGKAADNSDHALIAIRKAAEEQDENAAISTSSTVDETQQAILKLLERPWFQRIWVLQEVAAARSILIKCGPTEIDGHAFCVCLDAVQLSHDMRPDLQALIPQVIYLIWGVVFRPRHEISSSGGLSLGICPLGELVDMYHARKATLSLDKVYALLGMSSDNPSTAGLEADYKALWKDLFQKLIRFCLSDQVSVSTWDSDEVAIIEAKADIIGKISSIIKDASRYDRQHVEITWKGEGLRSEQSSHFTFQTSAKVIRHWDVVCLLPGASAPTIIRPRKGFSSIVMVAAPLLTGQLLKQMGPVTRYPNDLLLVWDWDMSRAEAHDEDYESFITSRGAMRSWNLGLLLDKVGRYGEAAKSLRNAVEFHRTGWSLRSVEKTGPPRRAKKRDGRTPLSWAAGEGHEAVVQFLLATGKVDPDSRDKSRRTPLSYAAAGGHNAVIQLLLATGKLLLATGKVDANSMDMFCNTPLSYAITGGHDAIVQLLQRTVEKNIIEEMEINSGSSRYNR
;
A
#
# COMPACT_ATOMS: atom_id res chain seq x y z
N MET A 1 -25.61 -14.52 -31.75
CA MET A 1 -24.67 -15.61 -31.41
C MET A 1 -23.96 -15.24 -30.11
N ALA A 2 -23.41 -16.18 -29.35
CA ALA A 2 -22.60 -15.81 -28.18
C ALA A 2 -21.33 -15.09 -28.67
N ILE A 3 -21.06 -13.89 -28.16
CA ILE A 3 -19.83 -13.12 -28.46
C ILE A 3 -18.58 -13.93 -28.04
N TYR A 4 -18.70 -14.69 -26.95
CA TYR A 4 -17.64 -15.49 -26.36
C TYR A 4 -17.91 -16.98 -26.57
N ASN A 5 -17.11 -17.60 -27.44
CA ASN A 5 -17.00 -19.06 -27.56
C ASN A 5 -15.87 -19.57 -26.65
N PRO A 6 -15.94 -20.81 -26.14
CA PRO A 6 -14.86 -21.41 -25.37
C PRO A 6 -13.52 -21.35 -26.12
N LEU A 7 -12.44 -21.03 -25.41
CA LEU A 7 -11.09 -20.98 -25.98
C LEU A 7 -10.38 -22.32 -25.80
N PRO A 8 -9.70 -22.85 -26.84
CA PRO A 8 -8.76 -23.95 -26.68
C PRO A 8 -7.59 -23.55 -25.77
N GLU A 9 -6.97 -24.55 -25.14
CA GLU A 9 -5.80 -24.34 -24.27
C GLU A 9 -4.68 -23.59 -25.01
N GLY A 10 -4.06 -22.60 -24.35
CA GLY A 10 -2.98 -21.80 -24.92
C GLY A 10 -3.40 -20.84 -26.04
N SER A 11 -4.71 -20.69 -26.28
CA SER A 11 -5.26 -19.78 -27.27
C SER A 11 -5.83 -18.51 -26.62
N VAL A 12 -5.83 -17.43 -27.38
CA VAL A 12 -6.34 -16.12 -26.98
C VAL A 12 -7.31 -15.61 -28.03
N ARG A 13 -8.10 -14.61 -27.64
CA ARG A 13 -8.96 -13.88 -28.56
C ARG A 13 -8.27 -12.63 -29.06
N LEU A 14 -8.45 -12.33 -30.34
CA LEU A 14 -8.04 -11.06 -30.94
C LEU A 14 -9.26 -10.36 -31.55
N LEU A 15 -9.20 -9.04 -31.54
CA LEU A 15 -10.19 -8.14 -32.10
C LEU A 15 -9.67 -7.61 -33.43
N ARG A 16 -10.39 -7.83 -34.53
CA ARG A 16 -10.20 -7.13 -35.79
C ARG A 16 -11.14 -5.93 -35.83
N LEU A 17 -10.58 -4.73 -35.71
CA LEU A 17 -11.27 -3.45 -35.89
C LEU A 17 -11.39 -3.16 -37.40
N LEU A 18 -12.62 -2.98 -37.88
CA LEU A 18 -12.88 -2.75 -39.30
C LEU A 18 -12.65 -1.29 -39.68
N PRO A 19 -12.15 -1.03 -40.89
CA PRO A 19 -11.95 0.32 -41.38
C PRO A 19 -13.27 0.99 -41.76
N HIS A 20 -13.31 2.31 -41.65
CA HIS A 20 -14.42 3.11 -42.19
C HIS A 20 -13.95 4.54 -42.49
N SER A 21 -14.37 5.08 -43.64
CA SER A 21 -13.95 6.41 -44.10
C SER A 21 -14.52 7.58 -43.28
N ASP A 22 -15.74 7.43 -42.77
CA ASP A 22 -16.35 8.37 -41.81
C ASP A 22 -15.97 8.02 -40.36
N GLU A 23 -15.29 8.95 -39.68
CA GLU A 23 -14.89 8.84 -38.27
C GLU A 23 -16.09 8.73 -37.32
N ASN A 24 -17.26 9.25 -37.69
CA ASN A 24 -18.47 9.23 -36.85
C ASN A 24 -19.34 7.98 -37.06
N SER A 25 -19.00 7.13 -38.03
CA SER A 25 -19.71 5.88 -38.27
C SER A 25 -19.59 4.95 -37.06
N PRO A 26 -20.61 4.11 -36.80
CA PRO A 26 -20.54 3.09 -35.75
C PRO A 26 -19.29 2.23 -35.86
N ILE A 27 -18.70 1.88 -34.72
CA ILE A 27 -17.50 1.04 -34.70
C ILE A 27 -17.91 -0.42 -34.88
N GLU A 28 -17.33 -1.08 -35.88
CA GLU A 28 -17.56 -2.49 -36.19
C GLU A 28 -16.29 -3.31 -35.96
N CYS A 29 -16.46 -4.43 -35.28
CA CYS A 29 -15.37 -5.31 -34.88
C CYS A 29 -15.72 -6.79 -35.10
N HIS A 30 -14.69 -7.58 -35.38
CA HIS A 30 -14.78 -9.04 -35.42
C HIS A 30 -13.84 -9.66 -34.41
N VAL A 31 -14.31 -10.68 -33.68
CA VAL A 31 -13.49 -11.37 -32.69
C VAL A 31 -13.18 -12.78 -33.18
N PHE A 32 -11.90 -13.16 -33.14
CA PHE A 32 -11.42 -14.47 -33.61
C PHE A 32 -10.36 -15.07 -32.67
N THR A 33 -10.18 -16.39 -32.72
CA THR A 33 -9.24 -17.12 -31.87
C THR A 33 -7.86 -17.22 -32.54
N CYS A 34 -6.80 -17.03 -31.76
CA CYS A 34 -5.41 -17.16 -32.18
C CYS A 34 -4.64 -18.00 -31.16
N THR A 35 -3.86 -18.96 -31.63
CA THR A 35 -2.98 -19.77 -30.77
C THR A 35 -1.63 -19.08 -30.60
N LEU A 36 -1.21 -18.87 -29.35
CA LEU A 36 0.08 -18.25 -29.04
C LEU A 36 1.21 -19.29 -29.09
N LEU A 37 1.73 -19.54 -30.29
CA LEU A 37 2.86 -20.44 -30.51
C LEU A 37 4.11 -19.96 -29.76
N ASP A 38 4.86 -20.89 -29.18
CA ASP A 38 6.13 -20.62 -28.47
C ASP A 38 7.31 -20.28 -29.42
N SER A 39 7.01 -19.89 -30.66
CA SER A 39 8.03 -19.40 -31.59
C SER A 39 8.55 -18.03 -31.14
N GLY A 40 9.85 -17.74 -31.29
CA GLY A 40 10.43 -16.43 -30.94
C GLY A 40 9.92 -15.24 -31.77
N ARG A 41 9.01 -15.47 -32.73
CA ARG A 41 8.45 -14.45 -33.62
C ARG A 41 7.35 -13.65 -32.91
N THR A 42 7.26 -12.35 -33.24
CA THR A 42 6.09 -11.55 -32.90
C THR A 42 4.89 -12.03 -33.71
N HIS A 43 3.70 -11.86 -33.14
CA HIS A 43 2.47 -11.99 -33.89
C HIS A 43 2.05 -10.61 -34.42
N PRO A 44 1.41 -10.54 -35.60
CA PRO A 44 1.00 -9.27 -36.22
C PRO A 44 -0.30 -8.74 -35.59
N TYR A 45 -0.30 -8.53 -34.27
CA TYR A 45 -1.34 -7.80 -33.56
C TYR A 45 -0.70 -6.80 -32.59
N GLU A 46 -1.46 -5.77 -32.22
CA GLU A 46 -1.07 -4.77 -31.24
C GLU A 46 -1.87 -4.95 -29.96
N ALA A 47 -1.30 -4.64 -28.80
CA ALA A 47 -2.04 -4.71 -27.54
C ALA A 47 -2.39 -3.29 -27.06
N LEU A 48 -3.63 -3.08 -26.61
CA LEU A 48 -4.07 -1.80 -26.05
C LEU A 48 -3.88 -1.80 -24.53
N SER A 49 -3.25 -0.74 -24.03
CA SER A 49 -3.09 -0.43 -22.61
C SER A 49 -3.88 0.85 -22.32
N TYR A 50 -4.91 0.78 -21.49
CA TYR A 50 -5.80 1.92 -21.23
C TYR A 50 -6.48 1.83 -19.87
N VAL A 51 -7.12 2.92 -19.43
CA VAL A 51 -7.86 2.96 -18.18
C VAL A 51 -9.33 2.59 -18.40
N TRP A 52 -9.79 1.59 -17.65
CA TRP A 52 -11.19 1.15 -17.69
C TRP A 52 -12.16 2.16 -17.11
N GLU A 53 -11.77 2.99 -16.16
CA GLU A 53 -12.67 3.96 -15.51
C GLU A 53 -12.74 5.25 -16.32
N SER A 54 -13.93 5.58 -16.79
CA SER A 54 -14.29 6.91 -17.29
C SER A 54 -15.70 7.20 -16.77
N ALA A 55 -15.95 8.46 -16.43
CA ALA A 55 -17.25 8.93 -15.97
C ALA A 55 -18.27 9.08 -17.14
N ASP A 56 -17.85 8.77 -18.36
CA ASP A 56 -18.66 8.95 -19.55
C ASP A 56 -19.69 7.83 -19.70
N ASP A 57 -20.82 8.18 -20.30
CA ASP A 57 -21.88 7.23 -20.61
C ASP A 57 -21.37 6.11 -21.53
N PRO A 58 -21.75 4.85 -21.27
CA PRO A 58 -21.43 3.72 -22.13
C PRO A 58 -21.84 4.00 -23.59
N GLN A 59 -20.98 3.61 -24.53
CA GLN A 59 -21.19 3.77 -25.97
C GLN A 59 -21.34 2.39 -26.62
N PRO A 60 -22.17 2.27 -27.67
CA PRO A 60 -22.37 1.02 -28.37
C PRO A 60 -21.19 0.68 -29.28
N LEU A 61 -20.91 -0.62 -29.41
CA LEU A 61 -19.88 -1.20 -30.26
C LEU A 61 -20.45 -2.47 -30.90
N SER A 62 -20.35 -2.64 -32.22
CA SER A 62 -20.80 -3.86 -32.89
C SER A 62 -19.67 -4.90 -32.91
N ILE A 63 -19.90 -6.08 -32.34
CA ILE A 63 -18.97 -7.21 -32.35
C ILE A 63 -19.66 -8.45 -32.92
N ASN A 64 -19.19 -8.98 -34.05
CA ASN A 64 -19.78 -10.17 -34.71
C ASN A 64 -21.32 -10.03 -34.84
N ASP A 65 -21.77 -8.88 -35.36
CA ASP A 65 -23.20 -8.53 -35.53
C ASP A 65 -24.02 -8.46 -34.22
N SER A 66 -23.35 -8.36 -33.08
CA SER A 66 -23.98 -8.23 -31.76
C SER A 66 -23.55 -6.92 -31.10
N GLU A 67 -24.49 -6.18 -30.52
CA GLU A 67 -24.20 -4.90 -29.86
C GLU A 67 -23.65 -5.13 -28.43
N LEU A 68 -22.50 -4.53 -28.14
CA LEU A 68 -21.86 -4.52 -26.83
C LEU A 68 -21.65 -3.07 -26.38
N TRP A 69 -21.94 -2.80 -25.10
CA TRP A 69 -21.76 -1.48 -24.52
C TRP A 69 -20.40 -1.39 -23.82
N VAL A 70 -19.56 -0.46 -24.29
CA VAL A 70 -18.23 -0.20 -23.75
C VAL A 70 -18.14 1.19 -23.15
N LYS A 71 -17.24 1.40 -22.20
CA LYS A 71 -17.06 2.72 -21.59
C LYS A 71 -16.46 3.72 -22.58
N GLY A 72 -16.76 5.02 -22.37
CA GLY A 72 -16.39 6.09 -23.30
C GLY A 72 -14.89 6.16 -23.61
N ASN A 73 -14.02 5.87 -22.64
CA ASN A 73 -12.57 5.87 -22.88
C ASN A 73 -12.12 4.79 -23.89
N LEU A 74 -12.67 3.58 -23.81
CA LEU A 74 -12.36 2.50 -24.76
C LEU A 74 -12.92 2.82 -26.15
N HIS A 75 -14.16 3.31 -26.21
CA HIS A 75 -14.76 3.72 -27.47
C HIS A 75 -13.93 4.82 -28.15
N ALA A 76 -13.48 5.81 -27.39
CA ALA A 76 -12.62 6.88 -27.89
C ALA A 76 -11.28 6.35 -28.41
N ALA A 77 -10.67 5.39 -27.72
CA ALA A 77 -9.45 4.73 -28.17
C ALA A 77 -9.68 4.01 -29.51
N LEU A 78 -10.71 3.17 -29.61
CA LEU A 78 -11.04 2.45 -30.84
C LEU A 78 -11.32 3.40 -32.01
N SER A 79 -12.05 4.49 -31.76
CA SER A 79 -12.33 5.51 -32.76
C SER A 79 -11.05 6.15 -33.32
N HIS A 80 -10.05 6.43 -32.46
CA HIS A 80 -8.76 6.99 -32.89
C HIS A 80 -7.83 5.96 -33.53
N LEU A 81 -8.03 4.67 -33.23
CA LEU A 81 -7.21 3.59 -33.76
C LEU A 81 -7.75 3.00 -35.06
N ARG A 82 -9.01 3.28 -35.39
CA ARG A 82 -9.68 2.87 -36.63
C ARG A 82 -9.05 3.60 -37.81
N ASP A 83 -8.51 2.83 -38.75
CA ASP A 83 -7.97 3.37 -39.99
C ASP A 83 -9.11 3.53 -41.03
N PRO A 84 -9.02 4.49 -41.96
CA PRO A 84 -10.04 4.65 -42.99
C PRO A 84 -10.12 3.50 -44.01
N PHE A 85 -9.04 2.73 -44.17
CA PHE A 85 -8.90 1.76 -45.27
C PHE A 85 -8.43 0.37 -44.83
N LEU A 86 -7.66 0.27 -43.74
CA LEU A 86 -7.06 -0.99 -43.30
C LEU A 86 -7.70 -1.54 -42.03
N ASP A 87 -7.87 -2.86 -41.99
CA ASP A 87 -8.26 -3.52 -40.75
C ASP A 87 -7.09 -3.53 -39.76
N ARG A 88 -7.41 -3.45 -38.47
CA ARG A 88 -6.42 -3.43 -37.40
C ARG A 88 -6.68 -4.56 -36.43
N VAL A 89 -5.66 -5.37 -36.15
CA VAL A 89 -5.77 -6.49 -35.21
C VAL A 89 -5.22 -6.06 -33.85
N LEU A 90 -6.10 -6.07 -32.85
CA LEU A 90 -5.86 -5.61 -31.50
C LEU A 90 -6.12 -6.72 -30.47
N TRP A 91 -5.37 -6.70 -29.37
CA TRP A 91 -5.74 -7.39 -28.14
C TRP A 91 -6.14 -6.34 -27.10
N ILE A 92 -7.34 -6.49 -26.53
CA ILE A 92 -7.92 -5.57 -25.54
C ILE A 92 -8.55 -6.43 -24.45
N ASP A 93 -8.02 -6.39 -23.24
CA ASP A 93 -8.45 -7.19 -22.09
C ASP A 93 -9.98 -7.21 -21.88
N ALA A 94 -10.63 -6.04 -21.92
CA ALA A 94 -12.08 -5.91 -21.69
C ALA A 94 -12.95 -6.57 -22.77
N LEU A 95 -12.41 -6.80 -23.98
CA LEU A 95 -13.15 -7.36 -25.11
C LEU A 95 -12.69 -8.77 -25.48
N CYS A 96 -11.40 -9.06 -25.32
CA CYS A 96 -10.79 -10.33 -25.69
C CYS A 96 -10.91 -11.39 -24.58
N ILE A 97 -11.13 -10.98 -23.33
CA ILE A 97 -11.36 -11.88 -22.20
C ILE A 97 -12.85 -11.86 -21.85
N ASN A 98 -13.45 -13.04 -21.67
CA ASN A 98 -14.80 -13.13 -21.12
C ASN A 98 -14.83 -12.71 -19.63
N GLN A 99 -15.20 -11.46 -19.37
CA GLN A 99 -15.22 -10.88 -18.03
C GLN A 99 -16.28 -11.50 -17.09
N LYS A 100 -17.17 -12.35 -17.61
CA LYS A 100 -18.23 -13.03 -16.84
C LYS A 100 -17.87 -14.47 -16.47
N ASP A 101 -16.74 -14.97 -16.94
CA ASP A 101 -16.26 -16.33 -16.68
C ASP A 101 -14.93 -16.23 -15.93
N ASP A 102 -14.96 -16.50 -14.63
CA ASP A 102 -13.79 -16.40 -13.76
C ASP A 102 -12.70 -17.43 -14.12
N ASP A 103 -13.06 -18.57 -14.71
CA ASP A 103 -12.09 -19.59 -15.15
C ASP A 103 -11.35 -19.12 -16.40
N GLU A 104 -12.08 -18.63 -17.41
CA GLU A 104 -11.46 -18.01 -18.61
C GLU A 104 -10.62 -16.80 -18.20
N LYS A 105 -11.15 -15.95 -17.32
CA LYS A 105 -10.45 -14.75 -16.84
C LYS A 105 -9.15 -15.10 -16.13
N GLY A 106 -9.17 -16.05 -15.19
CA GLY A 106 -7.96 -16.52 -14.51
C GLY A 106 -6.91 -17.03 -15.49
N HIS A 107 -7.32 -17.87 -16.45
CA HIS A 107 -6.43 -18.42 -17.47
C HIS A 107 -5.83 -17.33 -18.37
N GLN A 108 -6.65 -16.43 -18.92
CA GLN A 108 -6.18 -15.36 -19.82
C GLN A 108 -5.32 -14.34 -19.08
N VAL A 109 -5.63 -14.03 -17.82
CA VAL A 109 -4.80 -13.16 -16.96
C VAL A 109 -3.44 -13.78 -16.72
N GLY A 110 -3.37 -15.09 -16.45
CA GLY A 110 -2.11 -15.83 -16.38
C GLY A 110 -1.28 -15.77 -17.67
N LEU A 111 -1.92 -15.56 -18.82
CA LEU A 111 -1.26 -15.41 -20.12
C LEU A 111 -0.92 -13.96 -20.49
N MET A 112 -1.35 -12.94 -19.73
CA MET A 112 -1.21 -11.53 -20.12
C MET A 112 0.24 -11.13 -20.42
N ALA A 113 1.21 -11.53 -19.59
CA ALA A 113 2.62 -11.24 -19.86
C ALA A 113 3.07 -11.80 -21.23
N LYS A 114 2.63 -13.02 -21.57
CA LYS A 114 2.90 -13.63 -22.89
C LYS A 114 2.18 -12.90 -24.01
N ILE A 115 0.94 -12.48 -23.80
CA ILE A 115 0.14 -11.74 -24.79
C ILE A 115 0.82 -10.40 -25.14
N TYR A 116 1.17 -9.59 -24.13
CA TYR A 116 1.85 -8.31 -24.38
C TYR A 116 3.25 -8.51 -24.98
N ALA A 117 3.98 -9.54 -24.56
CA ALA A 117 5.30 -9.86 -25.10
C ALA A 117 5.28 -10.39 -26.55
N LYS A 118 4.16 -10.94 -27.02
CA LYS A 118 3.98 -11.42 -28.41
C LYS A 118 3.41 -10.36 -29.35
N ALA A 119 2.80 -9.30 -28.81
CA ALA A 119 2.33 -8.16 -29.59
C ALA A 119 3.49 -7.49 -30.34
N SER A 120 3.21 -6.97 -31.54
CA SER A 120 4.19 -6.17 -32.30
C SER A 120 4.50 -4.84 -31.61
N ARG A 121 3.49 -4.28 -30.92
CA ARG A 121 3.53 -3.01 -30.20
C ARG A 121 2.45 -2.98 -29.12
N VAL A 122 2.73 -2.27 -28.03
CA VAL A 122 1.77 -1.90 -27.00
C VAL A 122 1.41 -0.43 -27.19
N ILE A 123 0.13 -0.15 -27.37
CA ILE A 123 -0.40 1.20 -27.51
C ILE A 123 -0.90 1.64 -26.15
N VAL A 124 -0.26 2.63 -25.57
CA VAL A 124 -0.69 3.26 -24.32
C VAL A 124 -1.64 4.40 -24.66
N TRP A 125 -2.91 4.26 -24.31
CA TRP A 125 -3.94 5.28 -24.51
C TRP A 125 -4.21 6.01 -23.20
N LEU A 126 -3.75 7.26 -23.13
CA LEU A 126 -3.91 8.11 -21.95
C LEU A 126 -5.27 8.82 -21.91
N GLY A 127 -6.11 8.70 -22.95
CA GLY A 127 -7.42 9.35 -23.05
C GLY A 127 -7.49 10.40 -24.14
N LYS A 128 -8.64 11.07 -24.26
CA LYS A 128 -8.84 12.21 -25.16
C LYS A 128 -7.93 13.39 -24.77
N ALA A 129 -7.72 14.31 -25.72
CA ALA A 129 -7.06 15.57 -25.44
C ALA A 129 -7.90 16.38 -24.43
N ALA A 130 -7.31 16.68 -23.27
CA ALA A 130 -7.91 17.44 -22.18
C ALA A 130 -6.79 18.01 -21.32
N ASP A 131 -7.04 19.12 -20.61
CA ASP A 131 -6.05 19.74 -19.72
C ASP A 131 -4.71 20.08 -20.41
N ASN A 132 -4.75 20.47 -21.68
CA ASN A 132 -3.57 20.75 -22.51
C ASN A 132 -2.61 19.55 -22.63
N SER A 133 -3.12 18.32 -22.54
CA SER A 133 -2.33 17.08 -22.64
C SER A 133 -1.60 16.91 -23.99
N ASP A 134 -2.19 17.43 -25.06
CA ASP A 134 -1.61 17.46 -26.40
C ASP A 134 -0.38 18.38 -26.44
N HIS A 135 -0.51 19.58 -25.87
CA HIS A 135 0.61 20.49 -25.65
C HIS A 135 1.69 19.87 -24.75
N ALA A 136 1.30 19.15 -23.69
CA ALA A 136 2.23 18.47 -22.80
C ALA A 136 3.09 17.44 -23.54
N LEU A 137 2.48 16.57 -24.36
CA LEU A 137 3.22 15.59 -25.16
C LEU A 137 4.14 16.24 -26.19
N ILE A 138 3.70 17.34 -26.82
CA ILE A 138 4.54 18.11 -27.76
C ILE A 138 5.72 18.75 -27.02
N ALA A 139 5.49 19.31 -25.84
CA ALA A 139 6.54 19.93 -25.02
C ALA A 139 7.58 18.91 -24.56
N ILE A 140 7.13 17.73 -24.09
CA ILE A 140 8.02 16.60 -23.77
C ILE A 140 8.87 16.28 -25.00
N ARG A 141 8.26 16.08 -26.18
CA ARG A 141 9.02 15.78 -27.40
C ARG A 141 10.07 16.85 -27.74
N LYS A 142 9.72 18.14 -27.63
CA LYS A 142 10.63 19.27 -27.91
C LYS A 142 11.80 19.38 -26.92
N ALA A 143 11.62 18.95 -25.67
CA ALA A 143 12.67 19.02 -24.65
C ALA A 143 13.95 18.24 -25.03
N ALA A 144 13.87 17.28 -25.95
CA ALA A 144 15.04 16.58 -26.50
C ALA A 144 15.74 17.33 -27.65
N GLU A 145 15.03 18.23 -28.36
CA GLU A 145 15.57 19.02 -29.47
C GLU A 145 16.36 20.26 -28.96
N GLU A 146 15.98 20.80 -27.80
CA GLU A 146 16.57 22.01 -27.22
C GLU A 146 17.84 21.78 -26.37
N GLN A 147 18.36 20.53 -26.29
CA GLN A 147 19.63 20.26 -25.60
C GLN A 147 20.87 20.85 -26.31
N ASP A 148 20.73 21.36 -27.55
CA ASP A 148 21.88 21.73 -28.38
C ASP A 148 22.13 23.24 -28.57
N GLU A 149 21.31 24.16 -28.03
CA GLU A 149 21.63 25.59 -28.15
C GLU A 149 21.27 26.41 -26.91
N ASN A 150 22.17 27.35 -26.58
CA ASN A 150 21.99 28.45 -25.63
C ASN A 150 20.76 29.32 -25.99
N ALA A 151 19.55 28.80 -25.81
CA ALA A 151 18.32 29.57 -25.94
C ALA A 151 18.03 30.27 -24.60
N ALA A 152 18.72 31.39 -24.42
CA ALA A 152 18.35 32.38 -23.43
C ALA A 152 16.94 32.92 -23.75
N ILE A 153 16.04 32.77 -22.77
CA ILE A 153 14.83 33.59 -22.51
C ILE A 153 13.60 33.27 -23.39
N SER A 154 12.61 32.62 -22.76
CA SER A 154 11.21 33.05 -22.89
C SER A 154 10.46 32.85 -21.55
N THR A 155 10.00 33.97 -20.99
CA THR A 155 8.89 34.17 -20.04
C THR A 155 8.59 33.10 -18.97
N SER A 156 8.68 33.49 -17.69
CA SER A 156 8.39 32.63 -16.53
C SER A 156 6.97 32.04 -16.47
N SER A 157 5.99 32.61 -17.18
CA SER A 157 4.59 32.11 -17.17
C SER A 157 4.36 30.92 -18.10
N THR A 158 5.04 30.86 -19.24
CA THR A 158 4.85 29.79 -20.26
C THR A 158 5.51 28.48 -19.86
N VAL A 159 6.62 28.56 -19.12
CA VAL A 159 7.30 27.39 -18.54
C VAL A 159 6.42 26.76 -17.45
N ASP A 160 5.80 27.59 -16.60
CA ASP A 160 4.92 27.15 -15.51
C ASP A 160 3.65 26.47 -16.05
N GLU A 161 3.01 27.06 -17.07
CA GLU A 161 1.85 26.45 -17.75
C GLU A 161 2.19 25.11 -18.43
N THR A 162 3.37 25.02 -19.04
CA THR A 162 3.84 23.79 -19.70
C THR A 162 4.14 22.69 -18.67
N GLN A 163 4.81 23.04 -17.57
CA GLN A 163 5.05 22.12 -16.46
C GLN A 163 3.71 21.63 -15.89
N GLN A 164 2.76 22.53 -15.63
CA GLN A 164 1.44 22.16 -15.12
C GLN A 164 0.68 21.21 -16.07
N ALA A 165 0.79 21.40 -17.38
CA ALA A 165 0.18 20.49 -18.36
C ALA A 165 0.82 19.09 -18.33
N ILE A 166 2.15 19.01 -18.20
CA ILE A 166 2.87 17.75 -18.03
C ILE A 166 2.48 17.07 -16.71
N LEU A 167 2.39 17.82 -15.61
CA LEU A 167 1.94 17.31 -14.32
C LEU A 167 0.55 16.68 -14.43
N LYS A 168 -0.42 17.39 -15.01
CA LYS A 168 -1.78 16.88 -15.22
C LYS A 168 -1.81 15.64 -16.13
N LEU A 169 -0.93 15.55 -17.12
CA LEU A 169 -0.79 14.35 -17.94
C LEU A 169 -0.31 13.14 -17.10
N LEU A 170 0.69 13.35 -16.23
CA LEU A 170 1.24 12.31 -15.35
C LEU A 170 0.31 11.94 -14.20
N GLU A 171 -0.60 12.84 -13.81
CA GLU A 171 -1.67 12.57 -12.83
C GLU A 171 -2.75 11.64 -13.36
N ARG A 172 -2.81 11.40 -14.68
CA ARG A 172 -3.86 10.58 -15.27
C ARG A 172 -3.87 9.17 -14.65
N PRO A 173 -5.05 8.56 -14.45
CA PRO A 173 -5.17 7.32 -13.69
C PRO A 173 -4.33 6.15 -14.22
N TRP A 174 -3.94 6.18 -15.50
CA TRP A 174 -3.11 5.17 -16.14
C TRP A 174 -1.81 4.94 -15.36
N PHE A 175 -1.11 6.02 -14.97
CA PHE A 175 0.17 5.92 -14.24
C PHE A 175 0.04 5.32 -12.83
N GLN A 176 -1.18 5.27 -12.28
CA GLN A 176 -1.45 4.83 -10.91
C GLN A 176 -1.83 3.34 -10.82
N ARG A 177 -2.18 2.69 -11.94
CA ARG A 177 -2.70 1.32 -11.94
C ARG A 177 -1.58 0.28 -11.89
N ILE A 178 -1.83 -0.84 -11.22
CA ILE A 178 -0.89 -1.96 -11.11
C ILE A 178 -0.70 -2.67 -12.46
N TRP A 179 -1.79 -2.93 -13.20
CA TRP A 179 -1.76 -3.69 -14.45
C TRP A 179 -0.83 -3.08 -15.51
N VAL A 180 -0.79 -1.74 -15.56
CA VAL A 180 0.07 -0.99 -16.47
C VAL A 180 1.54 -1.42 -16.39
N LEU A 181 2.02 -1.79 -15.20
CA LEU A 181 3.39 -2.26 -15.01
C LEU A 181 3.71 -3.47 -15.88
N GLN A 182 2.85 -4.49 -15.86
CA GLN A 182 3.04 -5.70 -16.64
C GLN A 182 2.94 -5.42 -18.14
N GLU A 183 2.01 -4.55 -18.53
CA GLU A 183 1.74 -4.20 -19.93
C GLU A 183 2.95 -3.51 -20.56
N VAL A 184 3.56 -2.54 -19.88
CA VAL A 184 4.77 -1.88 -20.37
C VAL A 184 6.03 -2.71 -20.15
N ALA A 185 6.07 -3.56 -19.11
CA ALA A 185 7.21 -4.43 -18.87
C ALA A 185 7.34 -5.53 -19.93
N ALA A 186 6.21 -6.07 -20.38
CA ALA A 186 6.14 -7.10 -21.40
C ALA A 186 6.31 -6.55 -22.82
N ALA A 187 6.04 -5.25 -23.03
CA ALA A 187 6.06 -4.63 -24.35
C ALA A 187 7.42 -4.78 -25.05
N ARG A 188 7.40 -4.96 -26.38
CA ARG A 188 8.60 -4.85 -27.24
C ARG A 188 8.82 -3.45 -27.81
N SER A 189 7.73 -2.74 -27.99
CA SER A 189 7.66 -1.37 -28.50
C SER A 189 6.44 -0.73 -27.86
N ILE A 190 6.58 0.51 -27.43
CA ILE A 190 5.53 1.26 -26.76
C ILE A 190 5.27 2.53 -27.56
N LEU A 191 4.01 2.77 -27.90
CA LEU A 191 3.54 4.03 -28.47
C LEU A 191 2.55 4.65 -27.50
N ILE A 192 2.85 5.83 -26.99
CA ILE A 192 2.00 6.57 -26.07
C ILE A 192 1.16 7.55 -26.89
N LYS A 193 -0.16 7.50 -26.72
CA LYS A 193 -1.13 8.35 -27.40
C LYS A 193 -2.01 9.09 -26.39
N CYS A 194 -2.29 10.36 -26.68
CA CYS A 194 -3.26 11.18 -25.97
C CYS A 194 -4.01 12.07 -26.97
N GLY A 195 -5.29 11.76 -27.22
CA GLY A 195 -6.04 12.35 -28.32
C GLY A 195 -5.31 12.10 -29.67
N PRO A 196 -5.11 13.14 -30.50
CA PRO A 196 -4.44 13.00 -31.79
C PRO A 196 -2.90 12.92 -31.66
N THR A 197 -2.33 13.28 -30.51
CA THR A 197 -0.89 13.36 -30.31
C THR A 197 -0.31 12.01 -29.89
N GLU A 198 0.87 11.69 -30.40
CA GLU A 198 1.60 10.47 -30.06
C GLU A 198 3.09 10.71 -29.87
N ILE A 199 3.72 9.83 -29.08
CA ILE A 199 5.15 9.80 -28.83
C ILE A 199 5.62 8.35 -28.61
N ASP A 200 6.82 8.04 -29.10
CA ASP A 200 7.47 6.75 -28.79
C ASP A 200 7.78 6.65 -27.29
N GLY A 201 7.63 5.47 -26.69
CA GLY A 201 7.82 5.27 -25.25
C GLY A 201 9.25 5.57 -24.78
N HIS A 202 10.27 5.23 -25.57
CA HIS A 202 11.65 5.56 -25.21
C HIS A 202 11.91 7.07 -25.34
N ALA A 203 11.39 7.70 -26.41
CA ALA A 203 11.45 9.15 -26.55
C ALA A 203 10.77 9.85 -25.36
N PHE A 204 9.59 9.39 -24.95
CA PHE A 204 8.88 9.90 -23.77
C PHE A 204 9.75 9.85 -22.50
N CYS A 205 10.40 8.72 -22.21
CA CYS A 205 11.29 8.61 -21.05
C CYS A 205 12.47 9.57 -21.10
N VAL A 206 13.22 9.57 -22.21
CA VAL A 206 14.41 10.43 -22.38
C VAL A 206 14.05 11.91 -22.26
N CYS A 207 12.97 12.31 -22.92
CA CYS A 207 12.46 13.67 -22.91
C CYS A 207 11.97 14.10 -21.53
N LEU A 208 11.24 13.24 -20.82
CA LEU A 208 10.67 13.57 -19.53
C LEU A 208 11.75 13.80 -18.47
N ASP A 209 12.84 13.03 -18.52
CA ASP A 209 14.02 13.26 -17.67
C ASP A 209 14.69 14.62 -17.95
N ALA A 210 14.62 15.10 -19.20
CA ALA A 210 15.20 16.39 -19.60
C ALA A 210 14.37 17.60 -19.12
N VAL A 211 13.06 17.42 -18.93
CA VAL A 211 12.15 18.49 -18.49
C VAL A 211 12.44 18.98 -17.06
N GLN A 212 13.21 18.22 -16.26
CA GLN A 212 13.55 18.55 -14.86
C GLN A 212 12.33 19.12 -14.09
N LEU A 213 11.27 18.30 -13.99
CA LEU A 213 10.06 18.68 -13.25
C LEU A 213 10.45 19.20 -11.85
N SER A 214 9.92 20.37 -11.48
CA SER A 214 10.30 21.07 -10.26
C SER A 214 10.03 20.25 -8.99
N HIS A 215 10.63 20.67 -7.88
CA HIS A 215 10.40 20.09 -6.54
C HIS A 215 8.93 20.18 -6.05
N ASP A 216 8.05 20.87 -6.78
CA ASP A 216 6.62 21.00 -6.46
C ASP A 216 5.77 19.81 -6.96
N MET A 217 6.41 18.80 -7.56
CA MET A 217 5.79 17.50 -7.80
C MET A 217 5.19 16.94 -6.51
N ARG A 218 3.92 16.55 -6.56
CA ARG A 218 3.31 15.90 -5.39
C ARG A 218 4.08 14.63 -5.01
N PRO A 219 4.27 14.36 -3.70
CA PRO A 219 5.06 13.21 -3.24
C PRO A 219 4.57 11.85 -3.78
N ASP A 220 3.27 11.70 -4.06
CA ASP A 220 2.67 10.50 -4.64
C ASP A 220 3.13 10.25 -6.08
N LEU A 221 3.21 11.30 -6.90
CA LEU A 221 3.69 11.19 -8.29
C LEU A 221 5.20 10.98 -8.37
N GLN A 222 5.95 11.57 -7.43
CA GLN A 222 7.40 11.45 -7.39
C GLN A 222 7.87 10.00 -7.20
N ALA A 223 7.06 9.15 -6.55
CA ALA A 223 7.34 7.71 -6.43
C ALA A 223 6.81 6.89 -7.61
N LEU A 224 5.67 7.26 -8.19
CA LEU A 224 4.98 6.45 -9.20
C LEU A 224 5.60 6.55 -10.60
N ILE A 225 6.04 7.74 -11.01
CA ILE A 225 6.48 7.99 -12.39
C ILE A 225 7.84 7.36 -12.69
N PRO A 226 8.88 7.53 -11.85
CA PRO A 226 10.20 6.95 -12.11
C PRO A 226 10.15 5.42 -12.22
N GLN A 227 9.32 4.78 -11.40
CA GLN A 227 9.01 3.35 -11.46
C GLN A 227 8.44 2.87 -12.81
N VAL A 228 7.54 3.64 -13.44
CA VAL A 228 7.01 3.31 -14.78
C VAL A 228 8.06 3.58 -15.85
N ILE A 229 8.79 4.70 -15.74
CA ILE A 229 9.89 5.06 -16.65
C ILE A 229 10.93 3.94 -16.68
N TYR A 230 11.34 3.42 -15.52
CA TYR A 230 12.25 2.29 -15.41
C TYR A 230 11.79 1.09 -16.26
N LEU A 231 10.50 0.75 -16.20
CA LEU A 231 9.97 -0.39 -16.94
C LEU A 231 9.89 -0.15 -18.44
N ILE A 232 9.47 1.05 -18.86
CA ILE A 232 9.42 1.46 -20.28
C ILE A 232 10.83 1.48 -20.86
N TRP A 233 11.78 2.06 -20.14
CA TRP A 233 13.18 2.16 -20.58
C TRP A 233 13.84 0.78 -20.70
N GLY A 234 13.57 -0.12 -19.75
CA GLY A 234 14.07 -1.49 -19.77
C GLY A 234 13.66 -2.31 -21.00
N VAL A 235 12.61 -1.93 -21.73
CA VAL A 235 12.13 -2.64 -22.93
C VAL A 235 13.23 -2.86 -23.97
N VAL A 236 14.10 -1.87 -24.17
CA VAL A 236 15.17 -1.93 -25.20
C VAL A 236 16.25 -2.96 -24.83
N PHE A 237 16.45 -3.22 -23.54
CA PHE A 237 17.54 -4.05 -23.03
C PHE A 237 17.12 -5.47 -22.64
N ARG A 238 15.82 -5.75 -22.57
CA ARG A 238 15.32 -7.06 -22.12
C ARG A 238 15.58 -8.16 -23.18
N PRO A 239 16.08 -9.35 -22.75
CA PRO A 239 16.22 -10.48 -23.64
C PRO A 239 14.90 -10.84 -24.33
N ARG A 240 14.99 -11.24 -25.59
CA ARG A 240 13.83 -11.69 -26.37
C ARG A 240 13.44 -13.10 -25.91
N HIS A 241 12.64 -13.18 -24.86
CA HIS A 241 12.06 -14.40 -24.24
C HIS A 241 13.08 -15.27 -23.48
N GLU A 242 12.82 -15.50 -22.20
CA GLU A 242 13.24 -16.75 -21.52
C GLU A 242 11.99 -17.59 -21.32
N ILE A 243 11.84 -18.63 -22.15
CA ILE A 243 10.84 -19.67 -21.89
C ILE A 243 11.42 -20.49 -20.74
N SER A 244 10.78 -20.43 -19.57
CA SER A 244 11.11 -21.38 -18.50
C SER A 244 10.88 -22.80 -19.03
N SER A 245 11.73 -23.75 -18.68
CA SER A 245 11.60 -25.16 -19.05
C SER A 245 10.27 -25.79 -18.58
N SER A 246 9.49 -25.08 -17.77
CA SER A 246 8.16 -25.45 -17.26
C SER A 246 6.97 -24.87 -18.03
N GLY A 247 7.17 -24.14 -19.14
CA GLY A 247 6.07 -23.64 -19.99
C GLY A 247 5.37 -22.36 -19.51
N GLY A 248 5.73 -21.83 -18.35
CA GLY A 248 5.32 -20.50 -17.88
C GLY A 248 6.22 -19.40 -18.45
N LEU A 249 5.63 -18.26 -18.86
CA LEU A 249 6.37 -17.10 -19.35
C LEU A 249 6.63 -16.13 -18.20
N SER A 250 7.91 -15.96 -17.86
CA SER A 250 8.41 -14.94 -16.94
C SER A 250 9.14 -13.88 -17.75
N LEU A 251 8.94 -12.60 -17.41
CA LEU A 251 9.73 -11.50 -17.98
C LEU A 251 11.12 -11.36 -17.33
N GLY A 252 11.38 -12.07 -16.22
CA GLY A 252 12.67 -12.08 -15.55
C GLY A 252 13.11 -10.71 -15.00
N ILE A 253 12.17 -9.85 -14.56
CA ILE A 253 12.49 -8.47 -14.16
C ILE A 253 13.30 -8.46 -12.86
N CYS A 254 12.71 -8.97 -11.78
CA CYS A 254 13.34 -9.14 -10.48
C CYS A 254 12.48 -10.12 -9.63
N PRO A 255 12.96 -10.56 -8.45
CA PRO A 255 12.20 -11.46 -7.58
C PRO A 255 10.83 -10.90 -7.19
N LEU A 256 9.84 -11.76 -6.93
CA LEU A 256 8.46 -11.33 -6.63
C LEU A 256 8.39 -10.43 -5.39
N GLY A 257 9.21 -10.71 -4.37
CA GLY A 257 9.28 -9.87 -3.18
C GLY A 257 9.68 -8.43 -3.48
N GLU A 258 10.66 -8.23 -4.37
CA GLU A 258 11.12 -6.89 -4.79
C GLU A 258 10.03 -6.17 -5.60
N LEU A 259 9.36 -6.87 -6.54
CA LEU A 259 8.24 -6.31 -7.29
C LEU A 259 7.10 -5.86 -6.36
N VAL A 260 6.76 -6.66 -5.36
CA VAL A 260 5.72 -6.32 -4.38
C VAL A 260 6.15 -5.12 -3.57
N ASP A 261 7.38 -5.07 -3.07
CA ASP A 261 7.91 -3.94 -2.32
C ASP A 261 7.89 -2.64 -3.12
N MET A 262 8.16 -2.70 -4.43
CA MET A 262 8.10 -1.55 -5.33
C MET A 262 6.66 -1.09 -5.60
N TYR A 263 5.72 -2.03 -5.78
CA TYR A 263 4.47 -1.73 -6.50
C TYR A 263 3.15 -1.95 -5.74
N HIS A 264 3.16 -2.55 -4.53
CA HIS A 264 1.92 -2.86 -3.78
C HIS A 264 1.01 -1.67 -3.49
N ALA A 265 1.54 -0.44 -3.44
CA ALA A 265 0.78 0.78 -3.21
C ALA A 265 -0.04 1.25 -4.43
N ARG A 266 0.11 0.62 -5.60
CA ARG A 266 -0.64 0.99 -6.81
C ARG A 266 -2.11 0.62 -6.72
N LYS A 267 -2.92 1.37 -7.46
CA LYS A 267 -4.37 1.16 -7.54
C LYS A 267 -4.70 -0.10 -8.32
N ALA A 268 -5.67 -0.83 -7.82
CA ALA A 268 -6.19 -2.05 -8.40
C ALA A 268 -7.72 -2.10 -8.22
N THR A 269 -8.42 -2.78 -9.13
CA THR A 269 -9.88 -2.96 -9.02
C THR A 269 -10.19 -3.95 -7.90
N LEU A 270 -9.44 -5.04 -7.84
CA LEU A 270 -9.49 -6.05 -6.78
C LEU A 270 -8.11 -6.16 -6.13
N SER A 271 -8.05 -6.45 -4.82
CA SER A 271 -6.77 -6.66 -4.14
C SER A 271 -5.95 -7.80 -4.75
N LEU A 272 -6.61 -8.86 -5.26
CA LEU A 272 -5.97 -9.97 -6.00
C LEU A 272 -5.12 -9.47 -7.18
N ASP A 273 -5.60 -8.44 -7.89
CA ASP A 273 -4.93 -7.89 -9.07
C ASP A 273 -3.55 -7.28 -8.72
N LYS A 274 -3.36 -6.81 -7.47
CA LYS A 274 -2.06 -6.30 -7.00
C LYS A 274 -0.97 -7.37 -7.01
N VAL A 275 -1.36 -8.64 -6.89
CA VAL A 275 -0.45 -9.78 -6.93
C VAL A 275 -0.38 -10.35 -8.34
N TYR A 276 -1.53 -10.59 -8.98
CA TYR A 276 -1.59 -11.23 -10.30
C TYR A 276 -0.88 -10.41 -11.38
N ALA A 277 -0.92 -9.08 -11.32
CA ALA A 277 -0.18 -8.21 -12.24
C ALA A 277 1.36 -8.32 -12.10
N LEU A 278 1.87 -8.87 -11.00
CA LEU A 278 3.31 -8.98 -10.75
C LEU A 278 3.85 -10.38 -11.03
N LEU A 279 3.00 -11.41 -11.08
CA LEU A 279 3.43 -12.80 -11.28
C LEU A 279 4.19 -12.99 -12.59
N GLY A 280 3.67 -12.45 -13.70
CA GLY A 280 4.32 -12.56 -15.01
C GLY A 280 5.63 -11.77 -15.12
N MET A 281 5.85 -10.81 -14.22
CA MET A 281 7.08 -10.00 -14.18
C MET A 281 8.20 -10.65 -13.36
N SER A 282 7.86 -11.54 -12.43
CA SER A 282 8.79 -12.10 -11.46
C SER A 282 9.85 -12.99 -12.12
N SER A 283 11.11 -12.87 -11.69
CA SER A 283 12.19 -13.81 -12.05
C SER A 283 12.13 -15.14 -11.30
N ASP A 284 11.33 -15.22 -10.23
CA ASP A 284 11.14 -16.45 -9.48
C ASP A 284 10.10 -17.35 -10.16
N ASN A 285 9.89 -18.56 -9.64
CA ASN A 285 8.82 -19.44 -10.08
C ASN A 285 7.68 -19.51 -9.03
N PRO A 286 6.75 -18.52 -9.01
CA PRO A 286 5.69 -18.44 -8.00
C PRO A 286 4.67 -19.58 -8.10
N SER A 287 4.55 -20.25 -9.24
CA SER A 287 3.67 -21.42 -9.41
C SER A 287 3.99 -22.56 -8.43
N THR A 288 5.26 -22.69 -8.03
CA THR A 288 5.70 -23.69 -7.04
C THR A 288 5.07 -23.50 -5.66
N ALA A 289 4.63 -22.27 -5.34
CA ALA A 289 3.90 -21.94 -4.12
C ALA A 289 2.38 -21.84 -4.34
N GLY A 290 1.88 -22.26 -5.51
CA GLY A 290 0.46 -22.15 -5.88
C GLY A 290 -0.03 -20.70 -5.95
N LEU A 291 0.86 -19.79 -6.34
CA LEU A 291 0.56 -18.39 -6.67
C LEU A 291 0.29 -18.30 -8.18
N GLU A 292 -0.97 -18.47 -8.54
CA GLU A 292 -1.47 -18.41 -9.92
C GLU A 292 -2.77 -17.59 -9.93
N ALA A 293 -3.13 -17.06 -11.10
CA ALA A 293 -4.31 -16.23 -11.25
C ALA A 293 -5.61 -17.07 -11.12
N ASP A 294 -6.24 -16.97 -9.95
CA ASP A 294 -7.52 -17.59 -9.64
C ASP A 294 -8.48 -16.54 -9.07
N TYR A 295 -9.51 -16.17 -9.84
CA TYR A 295 -10.51 -15.17 -9.40
C TYR A 295 -11.59 -15.76 -8.49
N LYS A 296 -11.58 -17.08 -8.24
CA LYS A 296 -12.41 -17.74 -7.22
C LYS A 296 -11.72 -17.79 -5.85
N ALA A 297 -10.41 -17.50 -5.79
CA ALA A 297 -9.64 -17.50 -4.57
C ALA A 297 -10.03 -16.34 -3.63
N LEU A 298 -9.91 -16.60 -2.33
CA LEU A 298 -10.07 -15.56 -1.31
C LEU A 298 -8.76 -14.78 -1.15
N TRP A 299 -8.88 -13.46 -0.96
CA TRP A 299 -7.74 -12.58 -0.76
C TRP A 299 -6.84 -13.02 0.41
N LYS A 300 -7.42 -13.44 1.54
CA LYS A 300 -6.64 -13.87 2.71
C LYS A 300 -5.69 -15.02 2.39
N ASP A 301 -6.15 -15.97 1.57
CA ASP A 301 -5.44 -17.20 1.26
C ASP A 301 -4.31 -16.89 0.27
N LEU A 302 -4.59 -16.06 -0.75
CA LEU A 302 -3.57 -15.56 -1.67
C LEU A 302 -2.50 -14.77 -0.93
N PHE A 303 -2.91 -13.84 -0.06
CA PHE A 303 -1.97 -12.99 0.65
C PHE A 303 -1.11 -13.79 1.63
N GLN A 304 -1.67 -14.81 2.27
CA GLN A 304 -0.91 -15.72 3.14
C GLN A 304 0.13 -16.52 2.34
N LYS A 305 -0.22 -17.03 1.15
CA LYS A 305 0.72 -17.70 0.24
C LYS A 305 1.84 -16.75 -0.20
N LEU A 306 1.50 -15.52 -0.57
CA LEU A 306 2.46 -14.50 -0.99
C LEU A 306 3.48 -14.21 0.13
N ILE A 307 3.00 -14.03 1.36
CA ILE A 307 3.87 -13.74 2.51
C ILE A 307 4.85 -14.87 2.77
N ARG A 308 4.38 -16.12 2.73
CA ARG A 308 5.25 -17.29 2.91
C ARG A 308 6.28 -17.41 1.80
N PHE A 309 5.88 -17.13 0.57
CA PHE A 309 6.77 -17.11 -0.58
C PHE A 309 7.86 -16.03 -0.47
N CYS A 310 7.48 -14.80 -0.11
CA CYS A 310 8.42 -13.67 -0.04
C CYS A 310 9.31 -13.70 1.21
N LEU A 311 8.79 -14.13 2.36
CA LEU A 311 9.53 -14.15 3.63
C LEU A 311 10.11 -15.53 3.93
N SER A 312 9.25 -16.50 4.26
CA SER A 312 9.63 -17.87 4.59
C SER A 312 8.38 -18.71 4.93
N ASP A 313 8.41 -20.01 4.62
CA ASP A 313 7.40 -20.97 5.06
C ASP A 313 7.40 -21.21 6.57
N GLN A 314 8.45 -20.78 7.28
CA GLN A 314 8.60 -20.99 8.73
C GLN A 314 7.90 -19.93 9.59
N VAL A 315 7.29 -18.91 8.97
CA VAL A 315 6.59 -17.85 9.70
C VAL A 315 5.11 -18.20 9.95
N SER A 316 4.58 -17.74 11.07
CA SER A 316 3.15 -17.81 11.36
C SER A 316 2.48 -16.54 10.84
N VAL A 317 1.45 -16.70 9.99
CA VAL A 317 0.84 -15.59 9.24
C VAL A 317 -0.67 -15.58 9.46
N SER A 318 -1.20 -14.42 9.87
CA SER A 318 -2.64 -14.14 9.97
C SER A 318 -3.03 -13.04 8.97
N THR A 319 -4.00 -13.34 8.12
CA THR A 319 -4.54 -12.47 7.05
C THR A 319 -6.07 -12.50 7.06
N TRP A 320 -6.72 -11.53 6.39
CA TRP A 320 -8.18 -11.38 6.34
C TRP A 320 -8.66 -11.07 4.93
N ASP A 321 -9.93 -11.32 4.63
CA ASP A 321 -10.48 -11.23 3.27
C ASP A 321 -10.67 -9.78 2.78
N SER A 322 -10.83 -8.82 3.70
CA SER A 322 -11.19 -7.42 3.42
C SER A 322 -10.04 -6.43 3.63
N ASP A 323 -8.91 -6.88 4.14
CA ASP A 323 -7.83 -6.02 4.59
C ASP A 323 -6.51 -6.43 3.93
N GLU A 324 -5.79 -5.46 3.36
CA GLU A 324 -4.45 -5.65 2.82
C GLU A 324 -3.39 -5.55 3.94
N VAL A 325 -3.68 -6.21 5.07
CA VAL A 325 -2.87 -6.21 6.29
C VAL A 325 -2.60 -7.63 6.74
N ALA A 326 -1.35 -7.90 7.14
CA ALA A 326 -0.96 -9.16 7.72
C ALA A 326 -0.24 -8.98 9.05
N ILE A 327 -0.52 -9.89 9.98
CA ILE A 327 0.24 -10.05 11.22
C ILE A 327 1.08 -11.32 11.11
N ILE A 328 2.38 -11.16 11.33
CA ILE A 328 3.37 -12.21 11.12
C ILE A 328 4.17 -12.39 12.40
N GLU A 329 4.17 -13.61 12.93
CA GLU A 329 5.02 -14.00 14.07
C GLU A 329 6.19 -14.82 13.53
N ALA A 330 7.41 -14.34 13.77
CA ALA A 330 8.62 -14.91 13.20
C ALA A 330 9.79 -14.86 14.16
N LYS A 331 10.71 -15.82 14.02
CA LYS A 331 12.05 -15.69 14.59
C LYS A 331 12.92 -14.89 13.63
N ALA A 332 13.82 -14.08 14.14
CA ALA A 332 14.74 -13.31 13.31
C ALA A 332 16.09 -13.07 13.98
N ASP A 333 17.12 -12.94 13.15
CA ASP A 333 18.42 -12.41 13.54
C ASP A 333 18.57 -10.97 13.01
N ILE A 334 19.19 -10.11 13.81
CA ILE A 334 19.34 -8.70 13.46
C ILE A 334 20.74 -8.48 12.92
N ILE A 335 20.83 -8.17 11.63
CA ILE A 335 22.09 -8.15 10.91
C ILE A 335 22.61 -6.72 10.68
N GLY A 336 21.77 -5.70 10.83
CA GLY A 336 22.22 -4.32 10.69
C GLY A 336 21.14 -3.28 10.90
N LYS A 337 21.52 -2.01 10.77
CA LYS A 337 20.64 -0.84 10.85
C LYS A 337 21.02 0.18 9.77
N ILE A 338 20.05 0.97 9.36
CA ILE A 338 20.23 2.00 8.34
C ILE A 338 20.75 3.28 8.99
N SER A 339 21.92 3.74 8.55
CA SER A 339 22.62 4.93 9.07
C SER A 339 22.53 6.14 8.17
N SER A 340 22.26 5.96 6.87
CA SER A 340 22.12 7.07 5.93
C SER A 340 21.34 6.61 4.71
N ILE A 341 20.59 7.54 4.10
CA ILE A 341 19.91 7.34 2.82
C ILE A 341 20.24 8.53 1.93
N ILE A 342 20.77 8.24 0.74
CA ILE A 342 20.98 9.19 -0.34
C ILE A 342 20.07 8.76 -1.48
N LYS A 343 19.03 9.57 -1.76
CA LYS A 343 18.19 9.34 -2.93
C LYS A 343 18.99 9.65 -4.19
N ASP A 344 19.05 8.71 -5.11
CA ASP A 344 19.60 8.97 -6.43
C ASP A 344 18.53 9.68 -7.25
N ALA A 345 18.81 10.90 -7.71
CA ALA A 345 17.93 11.59 -8.65
C ALA A 345 18.10 11.05 -10.10
N SER A 346 18.85 9.96 -10.28
CA SER A 346 19.05 9.33 -11.59
C SER A 346 17.78 8.66 -12.13
N ARG A 347 17.79 8.45 -13.45
CA ARG A 347 16.71 7.89 -14.29
C ARG A 347 16.23 6.49 -13.90
N TYR A 348 16.88 5.85 -12.92
CA TYR A 348 16.65 4.47 -12.53
C TYR A 348 15.90 4.30 -11.21
N ASP A 349 15.49 5.41 -10.57
CA ASP A 349 14.75 5.42 -9.30
C ASP A 349 15.39 4.53 -8.22
N ARG A 350 16.66 4.83 -7.92
CA ARG A 350 17.46 4.07 -6.97
C ARG A 350 17.64 4.85 -5.68
N GLN A 351 17.71 4.14 -4.57
CA GLN A 351 18.07 4.67 -3.28
C GLN A 351 19.38 4.04 -2.82
N HIS A 352 20.34 4.88 -2.45
CA HIS A 352 21.62 4.44 -1.87
C HIS A 352 21.49 4.49 -0.36
N VAL A 353 21.60 3.33 0.27
CA VAL A 353 21.38 3.13 1.69
C VAL A 353 22.68 2.66 2.32
N GLU A 354 23.13 3.36 3.34
CA GLU A 354 24.23 2.91 4.16
C GLU A 354 23.69 2.04 5.29
N ILE A 355 24.21 0.82 5.39
CA ILE A 355 23.89 -0.13 6.46
C ILE A 355 25.11 -0.27 7.34
N THR A 356 24.90 -0.11 8.64
CA THR A 356 25.92 -0.35 9.68
C THR A 356 25.63 -1.67 10.39
N TRP A 357 26.69 -2.37 10.83
CA TRP A 357 26.61 -3.58 11.64
C TRP A 357 27.82 -3.71 12.58
N LYS A 358 27.69 -4.59 13.58
CA LYS A 358 28.80 -5.00 14.46
C LYS A 358 29.28 -6.38 14.06
N GLY A 359 30.53 -6.48 13.60
CA GLY A 359 31.18 -7.77 13.40
C GLY A 359 31.48 -8.46 14.73
N GLU A 360 31.43 -9.81 14.77
CA GLU A 360 31.83 -10.57 15.95
C GLU A 360 33.27 -10.21 16.36
N GLY A 361 33.46 -9.78 17.61
CA GLY A 361 34.78 -9.47 18.17
C GLY A 361 35.43 -8.14 17.74
N LEU A 362 34.79 -7.34 16.86
CA LEU A 362 35.33 -6.03 16.46
C LEU A 362 34.91 -4.90 17.42
N ARG A 363 35.87 -4.01 17.74
CA ARG A 363 35.64 -2.80 18.54
C ARG A 363 34.97 -1.66 17.77
N SER A 364 35.02 -1.67 16.44
CA SER A 364 34.50 -0.61 15.56
C SER A 364 33.33 -1.10 14.70
N GLU A 365 32.35 -0.24 14.51
CA GLU A 365 31.23 -0.46 13.60
C GLU A 365 31.74 -0.55 12.15
N GLN A 366 31.17 -1.48 11.39
CA GLN A 366 31.39 -1.57 9.95
C GLN A 366 30.19 -0.95 9.25
N SER A 367 30.41 -0.34 8.08
CA SER A 367 29.35 0.12 7.21
C SER A 367 29.61 -0.26 5.76
N SER A 368 28.55 -0.39 4.99
CA SER A 368 28.64 -0.55 3.53
C SER A 368 27.44 0.10 2.87
N HIS A 369 27.68 0.59 1.67
CA HIS A 369 26.67 1.22 0.83
C HIS A 369 26.02 0.16 -0.06
N PHE A 370 24.70 0.16 -0.06
CA PHE A 370 23.88 -0.71 -0.87
C PHE A 370 22.93 0.15 -1.67
N THR A 371 22.77 -0.17 -2.94
CA THR A 371 21.76 0.47 -3.78
C THR A 371 20.53 -0.43 -3.76
N PHE A 372 19.33 0.15 -3.66
CA PHE A 372 18.07 -0.56 -3.82
C PHE A 372 17.22 0.16 -4.87
N GLN A 373 16.27 -0.55 -5.45
CA GLN A 373 15.15 0.11 -6.12
C GLN A 373 14.31 0.85 -5.08
N THR A 374 13.70 1.97 -5.48
CA THR A 374 12.79 2.70 -4.60
C THR A 374 11.55 1.85 -4.29
N SER A 375 11.37 1.54 -3.01
CA SER A 375 10.22 0.83 -2.47
C SER A 375 9.02 1.78 -2.29
N ALA A 376 7.80 1.25 -2.34
CA ALA A 376 6.59 2.02 -2.11
C ALA A 376 6.55 2.64 -0.70
N LYS A 377 7.12 1.95 0.31
CA LYS A 377 7.37 2.52 1.62
C LYS A 377 8.76 3.11 1.69
N VAL A 378 8.87 4.36 2.13
CA VAL A 378 10.14 5.06 2.25
C VAL A 378 10.99 4.44 3.36
N ILE A 379 12.18 4.01 2.99
CA ILE A 379 13.24 3.58 3.92
C ILE A 379 13.74 4.80 4.70
N ARG A 380 13.88 4.66 6.02
CA ARG A 380 14.29 5.74 6.92
C ARG A 380 15.51 5.39 7.72
N HIS A 381 16.14 6.45 8.22
CA HIS A 381 17.19 6.34 9.21
C HIS A 381 16.67 5.54 10.41
N TRP A 382 17.50 4.64 10.92
CA TRP A 382 17.19 3.70 12.01
C TRP A 382 16.26 2.52 11.70
N ASP A 383 15.81 2.36 10.45
CA ASP A 383 15.20 1.09 10.04
C ASP A 383 16.21 -0.06 10.22
N VAL A 384 15.69 -1.24 10.55
CA VAL A 384 16.48 -2.40 10.99
C VAL A 384 16.44 -3.46 9.92
N VAL A 385 17.60 -4.05 9.65
CA VAL A 385 17.75 -5.16 8.72
C VAL A 385 17.80 -6.45 9.51
N CYS A 386 16.92 -7.39 9.18
CA CYS A 386 16.82 -8.67 9.85
C CYS A 386 16.77 -9.83 8.85
N LEU A 387 17.24 -11.00 9.28
CA LEU A 387 17.19 -12.23 8.51
C LEU A 387 16.25 -13.23 9.21
N LEU A 388 15.27 -13.72 8.46
CA LEU A 388 14.35 -14.76 8.94
C LEU A 388 14.88 -16.16 8.56
N PRO A 389 14.56 -17.20 9.35
CA PRO A 389 14.90 -18.58 9.03
C PRO A 389 14.35 -18.99 7.65
N GLY A 390 15.23 -19.47 6.77
CA GLY A 390 14.85 -19.94 5.44
C GLY A 390 14.46 -18.83 4.44
N ALA A 391 14.62 -17.56 4.79
CA ALA A 391 14.38 -16.45 3.87
C ALA A 391 15.46 -16.39 2.79
N SER A 392 15.03 -16.12 1.55
CA SER A 392 15.93 -15.94 0.41
C SER A 392 16.65 -14.60 0.44
N ALA A 393 16.09 -13.58 1.11
CA ALA A 393 16.66 -12.25 1.28
C ALA A 393 16.36 -11.67 2.68
N PRO A 394 17.19 -10.73 3.19
CA PRO A 394 16.87 -10.01 4.42
C PRO A 394 15.63 -9.12 4.28
N THR A 395 14.99 -8.84 5.40
CA THR A 395 13.80 -7.99 5.52
C THR A 395 14.16 -6.70 6.25
N ILE A 396 13.69 -5.56 5.74
CA ILE A 396 13.84 -4.26 6.39
C ILE A 396 12.56 -3.94 7.17
N ILE A 397 12.71 -3.70 8.47
CA ILE A 397 11.62 -3.46 9.40
C ILE A 397 11.82 -2.14 10.14
N ARG A 398 10.70 -1.49 10.47
CA ARG A 398 10.67 -0.30 11.32
C ARG A 398 10.17 -0.68 12.71
N PRO A 399 11.02 -0.65 13.75
CA PRO A 399 10.58 -0.90 15.11
C PRO A 399 9.55 0.15 15.56
N ARG A 400 8.46 -0.30 16.19
CA ARG A 400 7.44 0.56 16.82
C ARG A 400 7.19 0.10 18.27
N LYS A 401 6.36 0.85 19.01
CA LYS A 401 5.97 0.46 20.38
C LYS A 401 5.11 -0.81 20.32
N GLY A 402 5.73 -1.98 20.57
CA GLY A 402 5.06 -3.27 20.75
C GLY A 402 4.98 -4.18 19.51
N PHE A 403 5.42 -3.71 18.33
CA PHE A 403 5.54 -4.51 17.10
C PHE A 403 6.53 -3.83 16.14
N SER A 404 6.85 -4.46 15.02
CA SER A 404 7.64 -3.84 13.94
C SER A 404 6.84 -3.81 12.64
N SER A 405 6.87 -2.69 11.92
CA SER A 405 6.26 -2.60 10.58
C SER A 405 7.23 -3.13 9.54
N ILE A 406 6.76 -3.93 8.59
CA ILE A 406 7.56 -4.29 7.43
C ILE A 406 7.60 -3.09 6.47
N VAL A 407 8.82 -2.64 6.18
CA VAL A 407 9.13 -1.60 5.19
C VAL A 407 9.42 -2.25 3.84
N MET A 408 10.23 -3.31 3.85
CA MET A 408 10.61 -4.07 2.66
C MET A 408 10.69 -5.56 3.01
N VAL A 409 9.95 -6.43 2.33
CA VAL A 409 9.98 -7.88 2.58
C VAL A 409 11.27 -8.53 2.11
N ALA A 410 11.80 -8.11 0.97
CA ALA A 410 12.97 -8.71 0.36
C ALA A 410 14.00 -7.65 -0.04
N ALA A 411 15.18 -7.71 0.58
CA ALA A 411 16.35 -6.89 0.28
C ALA A 411 17.41 -7.70 -0.50
N PRO A 412 17.16 -8.04 -1.78
CA PRO A 412 17.95 -9.05 -2.50
C PRO A 412 19.42 -8.69 -2.62
N LEU A 413 19.76 -7.40 -2.74
CA LEU A 413 21.14 -6.92 -2.91
C LEU A 413 22.04 -7.14 -1.67
N LEU A 414 21.46 -7.57 -0.54
CA LEU A 414 22.17 -7.88 0.69
C LEU A 414 22.62 -9.35 0.81
N THR A 415 22.05 -10.25 0.01
CA THR A 415 22.27 -11.70 0.12
C THR A 415 23.71 -12.13 -0.21
N GLY A 416 24.36 -11.46 -1.16
CA GLY A 416 25.70 -11.83 -1.61
C GLY A 416 26.84 -11.17 -0.83
N GLN A 417 26.71 -9.88 -0.54
CA GLN A 417 27.84 -9.06 -0.04
C GLN A 417 27.89 -9.04 1.50
N LEU A 418 26.74 -8.85 2.15
CA LEU A 418 26.66 -8.73 3.61
C LEU A 418 26.80 -10.10 4.29
N LEU A 419 26.12 -11.14 3.80
CA LEU A 419 26.19 -12.50 4.38
C LEU A 419 27.60 -13.11 4.28
N LYS A 420 28.35 -12.83 3.21
CA LYS A 420 29.76 -13.24 3.11
C LYS A 420 30.65 -12.56 4.13
N GLN A 421 30.35 -11.31 4.49
CA GLN A 421 31.13 -10.54 5.47
C GLN A 421 30.76 -10.87 6.92
N MET A 422 29.53 -11.32 7.17
CA MET A 422 29.02 -11.60 8.52
C MET A 422 29.13 -13.07 8.95
N GLY A 423 29.37 -14.00 8.02
CA GLY A 423 29.44 -15.44 8.32
C GLY A 423 28.07 -16.11 8.42
N PRO A 424 28.01 -17.46 8.54
CA PRO A 424 26.75 -18.19 8.54
C PRO A 424 25.93 -17.92 9.81
N VAL A 425 24.69 -17.44 9.64
CA VAL A 425 23.72 -17.28 10.73
C VAL A 425 23.23 -18.66 11.18
N THR A 426 23.52 -19.03 12.42
CA THR A 426 23.15 -20.34 12.99
C THR A 426 22.10 -20.25 14.09
N ARG A 427 21.75 -19.04 14.55
CA ARG A 427 20.75 -18.80 15.60
C ARG A 427 19.87 -17.61 15.26
N TYR A 428 18.59 -17.73 15.59
CA TYR A 428 17.58 -16.69 15.44
C TYR A 428 16.99 -16.39 16.82
N PRO A 429 17.61 -15.49 17.58
CA PRO A 429 17.32 -15.34 19.02
C PRO A 429 16.09 -14.49 19.31
N ASN A 430 15.58 -13.72 18.34
CA ASN A 430 14.52 -12.74 18.58
C ASN A 430 13.18 -13.26 18.06
N ASP A 431 12.18 -13.31 18.94
CA ASP A 431 10.78 -13.44 18.52
C ASP A 431 10.27 -12.05 18.11
N LEU A 432 9.86 -11.89 16.86
CA LEU A 432 9.34 -10.64 16.31
C LEU A 432 7.87 -10.78 15.94
N LEU A 433 7.10 -9.74 16.30
CA LEU A 433 5.77 -9.49 15.79
C LEU A 433 5.87 -8.45 14.67
N LEU A 434 5.67 -8.87 13.44
CA LEU A 434 5.74 -8.04 12.25
C LEU A 434 4.33 -7.72 11.75
N VAL A 435 4.13 -6.47 11.33
CA VAL A 435 2.89 -6.02 10.69
C VAL A 435 3.23 -5.54 9.29
N TRP A 436 2.62 -6.16 8.28
CA TRP A 436 2.73 -5.74 6.90
C TRP A 436 1.39 -5.17 6.44
N ASP A 437 1.32 -3.84 6.44
CA ASP A 437 0.13 -3.07 6.06
C ASP A 437 0.38 -2.38 4.71
N TRP A 438 -0.47 -2.64 3.71
CA TRP A 438 -0.38 -2.02 2.39
C TRP A 438 -1.20 -0.72 2.27
N ASP A 439 -1.99 -0.34 3.29
CA ASP A 439 -2.74 0.91 3.31
C ASP A 439 -1.80 2.09 3.64
N MET A 440 -1.37 2.79 2.60
CA MET A 440 -0.46 3.93 2.71
C MET A 440 -1.08 5.14 3.42
N SER A 441 -2.41 5.26 3.48
CA SER A 441 -3.08 6.36 4.20
C SER A 441 -2.89 6.26 5.72
N ARG A 442 -2.71 5.04 6.23
CA ARG A 442 -2.44 4.76 7.65
C ARG A 442 -0.96 4.84 8.00
N ALA A 443 -0.08 4.84 7.00
CA ALA A 443 1.36 4.91 7.21
C ALA A 443 1.83 6.29 7.68
N GLU A 444 1.13 7.37 7.27
CA GLU A 444 1.49 8.77 7.56
C GLU A 444 0.96 9.28 8.92
N ALA A 445 -0.13 8.69 9.44
CA ALA A 445 -0.77 9.13 10.70
C ALA A 445 0.03 8.80 11.99
N HIS A 446 1.18 8.13 11.89
CA HIS A 446 1.92 7.57 13.03
C HIS A 446 3.40 8.00 13.08
N ASP A 447 3.73 9.16 12.53
CA ASP A 447 5.11 9.67 12.44
C ASP A 447 5.60 10.39 13.70
N GLU A 448 4.73 11.08 14.44
CA GLU A 448 5.12 11.81 15.66
C GLU A 448 5.61 10.88 16.79
N ASP A 449 5.05 9.65 16.86
CA ASP A 449 5.43 8.64 17.85
C ASP A 449 6.82 8.04 17.62
N TYR A 450 7.30 7.99 16.36
CA TYR A 450 8.58 7.36 16.01
C TYR A 450 9.77 8.21 16.45
N GLU A 451 9.76 9.50 16.14
CA GLU A 451 10.84 10.42 16.53
C GLU A 451 10.90 10.59 18.06
N SER A 452 9.74 10.65 18.73
CA SER A 452 9.65 10.64 20.21
C SER A 452 10.17 9.33 20.82
N PHE A 453 9.86 8.17 20.21
CA PHE A 453 10.36 6.86 20.66
C PHE A 453 11.87 6.71 20.51
N ILE A 454 12.44 7.19 19.40
CA ILE A 454 13.88 7.13 19.11
C ILE A 454 14.66 8.12 19.99
N THR A 455 14.11 9.31 20.27
CA THR A 455 14.78 10.37 21.05
C THR A 455 14.65 10.22 22.56
N SER A 456 13.54 9.69 23.07
CA SER A 456 13.25 9.61 24.52
C SER A 456 14.11 8.60 25.29
N ARG A 457 14.89 7.75 24.61
CA ARG A 457 15.78 6.78 25.26
C ARG A 457 17.13 6.77 24.57
N GLY A 458 18.17 7.24 25.28
CA GLY A 458 19.59 7.16 24.88
C GLY A 458 20.17 5.75 24.64
N ALA A 459 19.31 4.74 24.47
CA ALA A 459 19.65 3.35 24.22
C ALA A 459 20.32 3.12 22.85
N MET A 460 20.05 3.96 21.84
CA MET A 460 20.55 3.71 20.49
C MET A 460 22.02 4.11 20.26
N ARG A 461 22.62 4.90 21.17
CA ARG A 461 24.09 5.17 21.18
C ARG A 461 24.94 3.92 21.48
N SER A 462 24.33 2.79 21.87
CA SER A 462 25.05 1.63 22.43
C SER A 462 24.85 0.29 21.71
N TRP A 463 24.14 0.23 20.57
CA TRP A 463 23.76 -1.05 19.91
C TRP A 463 22.96 -2.02 20.79
N ASN A 464 22.33 -1.53 21.85
CA ASN A 464 21.40 -2.32 22.67
C ASN A 464 20.06 -2.56 21.95
N LEU A 465 20.09 -2.81 20.64
CA LEU A 465 18.94 -3.17 19.81
C LEU A 465 18.39 -4.54 20.21
N GLY A 466 19.27 -5.47 20.62
CA GLY A 466 18.88 -6.74 21.21
C GLY A 466 18.04 -6.56 22.49
N LEU A 467 18.34 -5.58 23.35
CA LEU A 467 17.52 -5.24 24.52
C LEU A 467 16.22 -4.50 24.16
N LEU A 468 16.23 -3.75 23.05
CA LEU A 468 15.05 -3.04 22.54
C LEU A 468 14.06 -4.04 21.91
N LEU A 469 14.57 -5.00 21.15
CA LEU A 469 13.80 -6.03 20.46
C LEU A 469 13.45 -7.21 21.38
N ASP A 470 14.29 -7.58 22.35
CA ASP A 470 13.93 -8.51 23.46
C ASP A 470 12.76 -7.95 24.29
N LYS A 471 12.68 -6.61 24.42
CA LYS A 471 11.50 -5.95 24.99
C LYS A 471 10.28 -6.01 24.06
N VAL A 472 10.46 -5.92 22.74
CA VAL A 472 9.37 -6.02 21.74
C VAL A 472 8.84 -7.46 21.58
N GLY A 473 9.70 -8.48 21.67
CA GLY A 473 9.36 -9.90 21.52
C GLY A 473 8.50 -10.49 22.65
N ARG A 474 8.23 -9.72 23.71
CA ARG A 474 7.46 -10.17 24.88
C ARG A 474 5.96 -9.86 24.85
N TYR A 475 5.40 -9.40 23.72
CA TYR A 475 4.01 -8.90 23.68
C TYR A 475 3.03 -9.76 22.90
N GLY A 476 2.71 -10.94 23.44
CA GLY A 476 1.49 -11.68 23.05
C GLY A 476 0.20 -10.87 23.28
N GLU A 477 0.23 -9.87 24.16
CA GLU A 477 -0.91 -8.97 24.43
C GLU A 477 -1.08 -7.86 23.38
N ALA A 478 0.01 -7.33 22.80
CA ALA A 478 -0.08 -6.36 21.70
C ALA A 478 -0.58 -7.05 20.43
N ALA A 479 -0.05 -8.23 20.11
CA ALA A 479 -0.54 -9.08 19.03
C ALA A 479 -2.03 -9.39 19.19
N LYS A 480 -2.48 -9.72 20.42
CA LYS A 480 -3.88 -9.99 20.72
C LYS A 480 -4.75 -8.73 20.61
N SER A 481 -4.28 -7.58 21.08
CA SER A 481 -5.01 -6.31 20.98
C SER A 481 -5.15 -5.85 19.53
N LEU A 482 -4.11 -6.02 18.71
CA LEU A 482 -4.11 -5.66 17.29
C LEU A 482 -4.98 -6.63 16.48
N ARG A 483 -4.89 -7.95 16.75
CA ARG A 483 -5.84 -8.95 16.22
C ARG A 483 -7.28 -8.61 16.57
N ASN A 484 -7.56 -8.28 17.83
CA ASN A 484 -8.91 -7.90 18.26
C ASN A 484 -9.40 -6.60 17.60
N ALA A 485 -8.51 -5.62 17.37
CA ALA A 485 -8.86 -4.37 16.70
C ALA A 485 -9.23 -4.60 15.22
N VAL A 486 -8.46 -5.43 14.52
CA VAL A 486 -8.74 -5.84 13.13
C VAL A 486 -10.02 -6.69 13.06
N GLU A 487 -10.21 -7.65 13.98
CA GLU A 487 -11.44 -8.43 14.08
C GLU A 487 -12.67 -7.58 14.42
N PHE A 488 -12.52 -6.51 15.21
CA PHE A 488 -13.61 -5.60 15.55
C PHE A 488 -13.99 -4.72 14.35
N HIS A 489 -13.01 -4.22 13.58
CA HIS A 489 -13.23 -3.50 12.32
C HIS A 489 -14.02 -4.35 11.31
N ARG A 490 -13.73 -5.67 11.24
CA ARG A 490 -14.50 -6.65 10.46
C ARG A 490 -15.97 -6.79 10.88
N THR A 491 -16.30 -6.51 12.14
CA THR A 491 -17.65 -6.74 12.71
C THR A 491 -18.49 -5.47 12.89
N GLY A 492 -18.07 -4.34 12.33
CA GLY A 492 -18.86 -3.11 12.32
C GLY A 492 -20.19 -3.28 11.58
N TRP A 493 -21.27 -3.52 12.33
CA TRP A 493 -22.67 -3.66 11.90
C TRP A 493 -23.01 -4.94 11.13
N SER A 494 -23.17 -6.04 11.86
CA SER A 494 -24.26 -6.99 11.53
C SER A 494 -24.85 -7.59 12.80
N LEU A 495 -26.18 -7.54 12.86
CA LEU A 495 -27.01 -7.93 13.99
C LEU A 495 -27.09 -9.46 14.09
N ARG A 496 -26.98 -9.96 15.34
CA ARG A 496 -27.41 -11.27 15.88
C ARG A 496 -26.36 -12.37 16.02
N SER A 497 -26.35 -12.89 17.26
CA SER A 497 -25.84 -14.19 17.73
C SER A 497 -24.31 -14.33 17.69
N VAL A 498 -23.62 -14.65 18.78
CA VAL A 498 -23.76 -15.91 19.53
C VAL A 498 -23.41 -15.71 21.01
N GLU A 499 -24.32 -16.18 21.86
CA GLU A 499 -24.09 -16.48 23.27
C GLU A 499 -23.20 -17.73 23.47
N LYS A 500 -22.43 -17.72 24.56
CA LYS A 500 -21.89 -18.87 25.33
C LYS A 500 -20.84 -19.78 24.66
N THR A 501 -19.59 -19.63 25.10
CA THR A 501 -18.81 -20.73 25.74
C THR A 501 -17.70 -20.13 26.61
N GLY A 502 -17.69 -20.47 27.92
CA GLY A 502 -16.65 -20.03 28.86
C GLY A 502 -15.39 -20.91 28.81
N PRO A 503 -14.28 -20.45 29.43
CA PRO A 503 -13.58 -21.35 30.36
C PRO A 503 -13.00 -20.62 31.60
N PRO A 504 -12.73 -21.34 32.71
CA PRO A 504 -11.67 -20.92 33.61
C PRO A 504 -10.71 -22.03 34.06
N ARG A 505 -9.42 -21.66 34.08
CA ARG A 505 -8.35 -21.88 35.11
C ARG A 505 -7.00 -22.16 34.43
N ARG A 506 -5.83 -21.63 34.84
CA ARG A 506 -5.28 -20.62 35.79
C ARG A 506 -3.77 -20.54 35.45
N ALA A 507 -2.93 -19.52 35.64
CA ALA A 507 -2.83 -18.33 36.51
C ALA A 507 -1.90 -17.28 35.82
N LYS A 508 -1.88 -15.95 36.08
CA LYS A 508 -2.15 -15.10 37.26
C LYS A 508 -3.18 -13.98 36.95
N LYS A 509 -3.73 -13.37 38.01
CA LYS A 509 -4.98 -12.56 38.05
C LYS A 509 -5.00 -11.33 37.10
N ARG A 510 -6.10 -11.21 36.34
CA ARG A 510 -6.60 -9.98 35.68
C ARG A 510 -7.43 -9.15 36.66
N ASP A 511 -7.10 -7.87 36.81
CA ASP A 511 -7.70 -6.94 37.79
C ASP A 511 -9.05 -6.32 37.37
N GLY A 512 -9.73 -6.88 36.36
CA GLY A 512 -11.04 -6.38 35.93
C GLY A 512 -10.99 -5.05 35.15
N ARG A 513 -9.81 -4.62 34.72
CA ARG A 513 -9.61 -3.44 33.86
C ARG A 513 -10.31 -3.59 32.51
N THR A 514 -11.05 -2.56 32.09
CA THR A 514 -11.67 -2.45 30.76
C THR A 514 -10.65 -2.01 29.70
N PRO A 515 -10.89 -2.27 28.41
CA PRO A 515 -10.06 -1.75 27.33
C PRO A 515 -9.86 -0.24 27.38
N LEU A 516 -10.90 0.51 27.79
CA LEU A 516 -10.82 1.96 27.99
C LEU A 516 -9.90 2.34 29.15
N SER A 517 -9.93 1.62 30.28
CA SER A 517 -9.01 1.87 31.40
C SER A 517 -7.53 1.61 31.05
N TRP A 518 -7.27 0.66 30.14
CA TRP A 518 -5.92 0.41 29.63
C TRP A 518 -5.47 1.49 28.66
N ALA A 519 -6.30 1.82 27.67
CA ALA A 519 -6.01 2.90 26.72
C ALA A 519 -5.81 4.24 27.43
N ALA A 520 -6.60 4.50 28.47
CA ALA A 520 -6.51 5.71 29.28
C ALA A 520 -5.24 5.78 30.15
N GLY A 521 -4.81 4.66 30.75
CA GLY A 521 -3.58 4.61 31.55
C GLY A 521 -2.30 4.66 30.72
N GLU A 522 -2.35 4.24 29.46
CA GLU A 522 -1.21 4.23 28.53
C GLU A 522 -1.15 5.47 27.62
N GLY A 523 -2.12 6.37 27.70
CA GLY A 523 -2.13 7.63 26.94
C GLY A 523 -2.53 7.47 25.47
N HIS A 524 -3.24 6.39 25.10
CA HIS A 524 -3.61 6.11 23.71
C HIS A 524 -4.84 6.91 23.27
N GLU A 525 -4.63 8.20 22.99
CA GLU A 525 -5.68 9.18 22.65
C GLU A 525 -6.62 8.73 21.54
N ALA A 526 -6.09 8.27 20.40
CA ALA A 526 -6.90 7.79 19.28
C ALA A 526 -7.76 6.56 19.65
N VAL A 527 -7.24 5.68 20.50
CA VAL A 527 -7.97 4.50 20.99
C VAL A 527 -9.06 4.90 21.99
N VAL A 528 -8.77 5.87 22.87
CA VAL A 528 -9.75 6.44 23.81
C VAL A 528 -10.87 7.14 23.05
N GLN A 529 -10.54 7.98 22.07
CA GLN A 529 -11.51 8.68 21.21
C GLN A 529 -12.39 7.68 20.44
N PHE A 530 -11.77 6.64 19.87
CA PHE A 530 -12.49 5.58 19.17
C PHE A 530 -13.43 4.80 20.10
N LEU A 531 -12.98 4.41 21.30
CA LEU A 531 -13.79 3.68 22.28
C LEU A 531 -14.97 4.51 22.81
N LEU A 532 -14.76 5.79 23.07
CA LEU A 532 -15.81 6.71 23.55
C LEU A 532 -16.86 7.00 22.46
N ALA A 533 -16.43 7.12 21.20
CA ALA A 533 -17.33 7.32 20.06
C ALA A 533 -18.31 6.14 19.83
N THR A 534 -18.06 4.96 20.41
CA THR A 534 -18.95 3.80 20.29
C THR A 534 -20.25 3.90 21.10
N GLY A 535 -20.32 4.77 22.12
CA GLY A 535 -21.48 4.93 23.02
C GLY A 535 -21.83 3.70 23.88
N LYS A 536 -21.07 2.59 23.76
CA LYS A 536 -21.32 1.31 24.44
C LYS A 536 -20.36 1.02 25.59
N VAL A 537 -19.36 1.88 25.76
CA VAL A 537 -18.34 1.78 26.81
C VAL A 537 -18.72 2.76 27.91
N ASP A 538 -18.88 2.26 29.13
CA ASP A 538 -19.08 3.10 30.30
C ASP A 538 -17.75 3.79 30.67
N PRO A 539 -17.65 5.13 30.51
CA PRO A 539 -16.43 5.88 30.83
C PRO A 539 -16.08 5.87 32.31
N ASP A 540 -17.03 5.53 33.19
CA ASP A 540 -16.84 5.40 34.64
C ASP A 540 -16.69 3.93 35.09
N SER A 541 -16.52 2.99 34.15
CA SER A 541 -16.39 1.58 34.49
C SER A 541 -15.24 1.33 35.47
N ARG A 542 -15.59 0.71 36.60
CA ARG A 542 -14.67 0.48 37.72
C ARG A 542 -14.00 -0.88 37.62
N ASP A 543 -12.68 -0.91 37.82
CA ASP A 543 -11.93 -2.16 37.99
C ASP A 543 -12.15 -2.78 39.39
N LYS A 544 -11.49 -3.91 39.70
CA LYS A 544 -11.62 -4.57 41.01
C LYS A 544 -11.11 -3.73 42.19
N SER A 545 -10.30 -2.70 41.92
CA SER A 545 -9.84 -1.72 42.90
C SER A 545 -10.71 -0.45 42.89
N ARG A 546 -11.86 -0.48 42.20
CA ARG A 546 -12.78 0.65 41.99
C ARG A 546 -12.18 1.84 41.22
N ARG A 547 -11.06 1.66 40.52
CA ARG A 547 -10.43 2.71 39.70
C ARG A 547 -11.16 2.86 38.37
N THR A 548 -11.33 4.10 37.94
CA THR A 548 -11.94 4.46 36.65
C THR A 548 -10.87 4.72 35.58
N PRO A 549 -11.21 4.69 34.28
CA PRO A 549 -10.31 5.13 33.21
C PRO A 549 -9.71 6.52 33.48
N LEU A 550 -10.48 7.43 34.07
CA LEU A 550 -10.02 8.75 34.48
C LEU A 550 -8.95 8.70 35.59
N SER A 551 -9.09 7.79 36.58
CA SER A 551 -8.04 7.57 37.60
C SER A 551 -6.72 7.10 36.96
N TYR A 552 -6.79 6.27 35.92
CA TYR A 552 -5.61 5.78 35.21
C TYR A 552 -4.94 6.85 34.36
N ALA A 553 -5.72 7.67 33.64
CA ALA A 553 -5.19 8.79 32.88
C ALA A 553 -4.54 9.84 33.80
N ALA A 554 -5.15 10.10 34.96
CA ALA A 554 -4.61 11.02 35.97
C ALA A 554 -3.33 10.50 36.64
N ALA A 555 -3.23 9.19 36.90
CA ALA A 555 -2.02 8.56 37.42
C ALA A 555 -0.87 8.52 36.39
N GLY A 556 -1.19 8.53 35.08
CA GLY A 556 -0.23 8.52 33.99
C GLY A 556 0.15 9.89 33.42
N GLY A 557 -0.52 10.97 33.83
CA GLY A 557 -0.23 12.32 33.35
C GLY A 557 -0.81 12.66 31.97
N HIS A 558 -1.80 11.92 31.48
CA HIS A 558 -2.26 12.01 30.08
C HIS A 558 -3.33 13.09 29.86
N ASN A 559 -2.91 14.35 29.71
CA ASN A 559 -3.79 15.52 29.59
C ASN A 559 -4.89 15.40 28.51
N ALA A 560 -4.53 14.99 27.29
CA ALA A 560 -5.47 14.92 26.17
C ALA A 560 -6.51 13.80 26.34
N VAL A 561 -6.11 12.65 26.90
CA VAL A 561 -7.04 11.58 27.31
C VAL A 561 -8.02 12.07 28.37
N ILE A 562 -7.56 12.85 29.36
CA ILE A 562 -8.45 13.43 30.39
C ILE A 562 -9.45 14.41 29.78
N GLN A 563 -9.00 15.25 28.83
CA GLN A 563 -9.91 16.14 28.10
C GLN A 563 -10.94 15.36 27.29
N LEU A 564 -10.54 14.28 26.61
CA LEU A 564 -11.44 13.41 25.86
C LEU A 564 -12.49 12.73 26.76
N LEU A 565 -12.07 12.21 27.93
CA LEU A 565 -12.95 11.57 28.91
C LEU A 565 -13.91 12.58 29.59
N LEU A 566 -13.47 13.82 29.86
CA LEU A 566 -14.33 14.84 30.46
C LEU A 566 -15.27 15.51 29.44
N ALA A 567 -14.85 15.62 28.18
CA ALA A 567 -15.67 16.19 27.10
C ALA A 567 -16.85 15.29 26.72
N THR A 568 -16.76 13.97 26.96
CA THR A 568 -17.83 13.02 26.60
C THR A 568 -19.13 13.27 27.37
N GLY A 569 -19.05 13.83 28.59
CA GLY A 569 -20.23 14.23 29.37
C GLY A 569 -21.03 15.40 28.79
N LYS A 570 -20.54 16.08 27.74
CA LYS A 570 -21.19 17.24 27.11
C LYS A 570 -21.78 16.94 25.72
N LEU A 571 -21.34 15.87 25.07
CA LEU A 571 -21.65 15.55 23.66
C LEU A 571 -22.63 14.38 23.48
N LEU A 572 -22.89 13.59 24.53
CA LEU A 572 -23.86 12.50 24.53
C LEU A 572 -24.93 12.75 25.60
N LEU A 573 -26.10 13.23 25.18
CA LEU A 573 -27.29 13.45 26.03
C LEU A 573 -27.86 12.17 26.70
N ALA A 574 -27.18 11.03 26.61
CA ALA A 574 -27.71 9.72 27.00
C ALA A 574 -26.81 8.89 27.93
N THR A 575 -25.56 9.29 28.18
CA THR A 575 -24.70 8.63 29.18
C THR A 575 -24.30 9.65 30.22
N GLY A 576 -24.54 9.35 31.50
CA GLY A 576 -24.32 10.26 32.62
C GLY A 576 -22.95 10.94 32.60
N LYS A 577 -22.91 12.14 33.16
CA LYS A 577 -21.70 12.96 33.34
C LYS A 577 -20.61 12.14 34.05
N VAL A 578 -19.40 12.09 33.47
CA VAL A 578 -18.25 11.34 34.04
C VAL A 578 -17.95 11.83 35.46
N ASP A 579 -17.88 10.91 36.41
CA ASP A 579 -17.63 11.20 37.83
C ASP A 579 -16.14 11.49 38.10
N ALA A 580 -15.78 12.77 37.95
CA ALA A 580 -14.45 13.29 38.22
C ALA A 580 -13.99 13.13 39.69
N ASN A 581 -14.92 12.85 40.62
CA ASN A 581 -14.65 12.63 42.05
C ASN A 581 -14.72 11.15 42.45
N SER A 582 -14.76 10.24 41.47
CA SER A 582 -14.85 8.81 41.73
C SER A 582 -13.72 8.32 42.66
N MET A 583 -14.11 7.76 43.82
CA MET A 583 -13.16 7.20 44.78
C MET A 583 -12.90 5.72 44.53
N ASP A 584 -11.62 5.36 44.56
CA ASP A 584 -11.18 3.97 44.52
C ASP A 584 -11.32 3.25 45.89
N MET A 585 -10.88 2.00 45.98
CA MET A 585 -10.96 1.21 47.22
C MET A 585 -10.06 1.71 48.37
N PHE A 586 -9.19 2.69 48.10
CA PHE A 586 -8.27 3.33 49.04
C PHE A 586 -8.64 4.80 49.29
N CYS A 587 -9.84 5.22 48.88
CA CYS A 587 -10.33 6.60 48.96
C CYS A 587 -9.50 7.61 48.14
N ASN A 588 -8.76 7.14 47.12
CA ASN A 588 -8.08 8.00 46.17
C ASN A 588 -9.05 8.46 45.08
N THR A 589 -8.94 9.73 44.70
CA THR A 589 -9.66 10.33 43.57
C THR A 589 -8.70 10.50 42.38
N PRO A 590 -9.19 10.71 41.15
CA PRO A 590 -8.34 11.13 40.05
C PRO A 590 -7.48 12.36 40.40
N LEU A 591 -8.00 13.28 41.20
CA LEU A 591 -7.27 14.42 41.73
C LEU A 591 -6.12 14.00 42.67
N SER A 592 -6.34 13.05 43.59
CA SER A 592 -5.26 12.59 44.46
C SER A 592 -4.15 11.89 43.67
N TYR A 593 -4.48 11.14 42.61
CA TYR A 593 -3.50 10.55 41.71
C TYR A 593 -2.68 11.61 40.97
N ALA A 594 -3.33 12.66 40.45
CA ALA A 594 -2.65 13.77 39.80
C ALA A 594 -1.70 14.51 40.76
N ILE A 595 -2.10 14.69 42.04
CA ILE A 595 -1.26 15.29 43.08
C ILE A 595 -0.06 14.38 43.41
N THR A 596 -0.29 13.08 43.62
CA THR A 596 0.80 12.14 43.92
C THR A 596 1.77 11.92 42.75
N GLY A 597 1.30 12.11 41.51
CA GLY A 597 2.09 12.04 40.29
C GLY A 597 2.79 13.36 39.92
N GLY A 598 2.54 14.46 40.63
CA GLY A 598 3.14 15.77 40.36
C GLY A 598 2.63 16.44 39.07
N HIS A 599 1.40 16.16 38.65
CA HIS A 599 0.83 16.66 37.40
C HIS A 599 0.01 17.94 37.60
N ASP A 600 0.69 19.07 37.85
CA ASP A 600 0.07 20.35 38.22
C ASP A 600 -1.02 20.85 37.24
N ALA A 601 -0.82 20.64 35.93
CA ALA A 601 -1.80 20.99 34.90
C ALA A 601 -3.10 20.18 35.02
N ILE A 602 -3.02 18.91 35.42
CA ILE A 602 -4.17 18.02 35.64
C ILE A 602 -4.88 18.39 36.95
N VAL A 603 -4.12 18.74 37.99
CA VAL A 603 -4.66 19.21 39.27
C VAL A 603 -5.56 20.42 39.07
N GLN A 604 -5.08 21.44 38.33
CA GLN A 604 -5.87 22.63 38.02
C GLN A 604 -7.12 22.30 37.16
N LEU A 605 -6.99 21.39 36.20
CA LEU A 605 -8.07 21.01 35.30
C LEU A 605 -9.19 20.24 36.02
N LEU A 606 -8.82 19.29 36.89
CA LEU A 606 -9.78 18.53 37.70
C LEU A 606 -10.45 19.39 38.78
N GLN A 607 -9.70 20.30 39.45
CA GLN A 607 -10.28 21.24 40.43
C GLN A 607 -11.37 22.13 39.81
N ARG A 608 -11.07 22.75 38.65
CA ARG A 608 -12.05 23.57 37.92
C ARG A 608 -13.30 22.80 37.51
N THR A 609 -13.11 21.53 37.12
CA THR A 609 -14.23 20.67 36.69
C THR A 609 -15.13 20.30 37.87
N VAL A 610 -14.56 20.01 39.04
CA VAL A 610 -15.30 19.69 40.27
C VAL A 610 -16.05 20.91 40.82
N GLU A 611 -15.42 22.08 40.87
CA GLU A 611 -16.06 23.34 41.29
C GLU A 611 -17.25 23.69 40.41
N LYS A 612 -17.11 23.53 39.09
CA LYS A 612 -18.18 23.77 38.13
C LYS A 612 -19.36 22.81 38.31
N ASN A 613 -19.10 21.53 38.62
CA ASN A 613 -20.16 20.55 38.87
C ASN A 613 -20.99 20.90 40.11
N ILE A 614 -20.37 21.42 41.17
CA ILE A 614 -21.05 21.86 42.39
C ILE A 614 -21.96 23.07 42.12
N ILE A 615 -21.50 24.04 41.33
CA ILE A 615 -22.28 25.24 40.99
C ILE A 615 -23.51 24.87 40.13
N GLU A 616 -23.35 23.99 39.13
CA GLU A 616 -24.46 23.52 38.28
C GLU A 616 -25.54 22.77 39.10
N GLU A 617 -25.17 21.96 40.09
CA GLU A 617 -26.13 21.29 40.98
C GLU A 617 -26.86 22.26 41.94
N MET A 618 -26.21 23.34 42.37
CA MET A 618 -26.84 24.39 43.19
C MET A 618 -27.82 25.26 42.39
N GLU A 619 -27.55 25.50 41.09
CA GLU A 619 -28.45 26.23 40.19
C GLU A 619 -29.71 25.42 39.84
N ILE A 620 -29.59 24.10 39.62
CA ILE A 620 -30.73 23.20 39.39
C ILE A 620 -31.65 23.12 40.63
N ASN A 621 -31.07 23.09 41.82
CA ASN A 621 -31.83 23.05 43.08
C ASN A 621 -32.49 24.39 43.44
N SER A 622 -31.94 25.53 43.03
CA SER A 622 -32.56 26.86 43.23
C SER A 622 -33.66 27.19 42.20
N GLY A 623 -33.60 26.62 40.99
CA GLY A 623 -34.66 26.71 39.99
C GLY A 623 -35.95 25.95 40.36
N SER A 624 -35.83 24.86 41.13
CA SER A 624 -36.97 24.05 41.57
C SER A 624 -37.80 24.70 42.70
N SER A 625 -37.29 25.74 43.35
CA SER A 625 -38.00 26.49 44.41
C SER A 625 -38.89 27.63 43.87
N ARG A 626 -38.67 28.10 42.63
CA ARG A 626 -39.47 29.18 42.02
C ARG A 626 -40.75 28.73 41.32
N TYR A 627 -41.03 27.42 41.24
CA TYR A 627 -42.27 26.88 40.67
C TYR A 627 -43.29 26.42 41.71
N ASN A 628 -43.02 26.65 43.00
CA ASN A 628 -43.97 26.44 44.09
C ASN A 628 -44.06 27.69 44.97
N ARG A 629 -44.61 28.79 44.43
CA ARG A 629 -45.42 29.75 45.18
C ARG A 629 -46.11 30.75 44.27
#